data_AF-A0A5C8B301-F1
#
_entry.id   AF-A0A5C8B301-F1
#
_cell.length_a   1.000
_cell.length_b   1.000
_cell.length_c   1.000
_cell.angle_alpha   90.00
_cell.angle_beta   90.00
_cell.angle_gamma   90.00
#
_symmetry.space_group_name_H-M   'P 1'
#
loop_
_entity.id
_entity.type
_entity.pdbx_description
1 polymer ?
#
loop_
_entity_poly.entity_id
_entity_poly.type
_entity_poly.pdbx_seq_one_letter_code
_entity_poly.pdbx_strand_id
1 'polypeptide(L)'
;MIYEILVRPPYNKLMTSDHLIWVDSEMPTRFFEQWLRDHALLDGSARSPIVRWGIVQTQRPAHFALATQEGALKDKISELMGGAAHLAELPASRDAAKTAVFLAA
;
A
#
# COMPACT_ATOMS: atom_id res chain seq x y z
N MET A 1 2.57 -15.81 -1.86
CA MET A 1 1.77 -15.51 -3.08
C MET A 1 2.24 -14.17 -3.59
N ILE A 2 2.46 -14.03 -4.91
CA ILE A 2 2.97 -12.78 -5.47
C ILE A 2 1.80 -11.89 -5.89
N TYR A 3 1.71 -10.74 -5.24
CA TYR A 3 0.83 -9.65 -5.60
C TYR A 3 1.59 -8.65 -6.46
N GLU A 4 1.02 -8.25 -7.59
CA GLU A 4 1.47 -7.11 -8.35
C GLU A 4 0.66 -5.87 -7.94
N ILE A 5 1.35 -4.81 -7.55
CA ILE A 5 0.75 -3.49 -7.30
C ILE A 5 1.29 -2.49 -8.30
N LEU A 6 0.42 -1.64 -8.82
CA LEU A 6 0.76 -0.55 -9.71
C LEU A 6 0.65 0.76 -8.95
N VAL A 7 1.78 1.41 -8.74
CA VAL A 7 1.90 2.67 -8.00
C VAL A 7 1.64 3.85 -8.92
N ARG A 8 0.97 4.86 -8.39
CA ARG A 8 0.72 6.11 -9.09
C ARG A 8 2.04 6.86 -9.31
N PRO A 9 2.34 7.30 -10.53
CA PRO A 9 3.45 8.21 -10.78
C PRO A 9 3.15 9.61 -10.23
N PRO A 10 4.17 10.47 -10.03
CA PRO A 10 3.96 11.88 -9.73
C PRO A 10 3.09 12.57 -10.79
N TYR A 11 2.39 13.63 -10.42
CA TYR A 11 1.57 14.42 -11.34
C TYR A 11 2.35 14.79 -12.62
N ASN A 12 1.70 14.63 -13.78
CA ASN A 12 2.26 14.85 -15.13
C ASN A 12 3.33 13.85 -15.61
N LYS A 13 3.57 12.74 -14.90
CA LYS A 13 4.42 11.65 -15.41
C LYS A 13 3.59 10.49 -15.96
N LEU A 14 4.10 9.89 -17.03
CA LEU A 14 3.53 8.68 -17.62
C LEU A 14 3.79 7.48 -16.71
N MET A 15 2.79 6.61 -16.62
CA MET A 15 2.89 5.36 -15.88
C MET A 15 3.69 4.34 -16.71
N THR A 16 4.80 3.87 -16.16
CA THR A 16 5.72 2.90 -16.80
C THR A 16 5.83 1.62 -15.96
N SER A 17 6.48 0.59 -16.50
CA SER A 17 6.77 -0.66 -15.78
C SER A 17 7.54 -0.46 -14.47
N ASP A 18 8.27 0.65 -14.31
CA ASP A 18 9.03 0.95 -13.08
C ASP A 18 8.13 1.22 -11.87
N HIS A 19 6.84 1.46 -12.11
CA HIS A 19 5.83 1.67 -11.07
C HIS A 19 5.14 0.37 -10.65
N LEU A 20 5.50 -0.76 -11.27
CA LEU A 20 5.03 -2.08 -10.87
C LEU A 20 5.92 -2.63 -9.76
N ILE A 21 5.30 -3.05 -8.66
CA ILE A 21 5.98 -3.73 -7.57
C ILE A 21 5.37 -5.11 -7.38
N TRP A 22 6.22 -6.14 -7.35
CA TRP A 22 5.81 -7.47 -6.90
C TRP A 22 6.09 -7.63 -5.41
N VAL A 23 5.05 -8.02 -4.68
CA VAL A 23 5.06 -8.21 -3.24
C VAL A 23 4.73 -9.65 -2.95
N ASP A 24 5.64 -10.38 -2.33
CA ASP A 24 5.32 -11.70 -1.78
C ASP A 24 4.62 -11.54 -0.44
N SER A 25 3.47 -12.18 -0.31
CA SER A 25 2.68 -12.20 0.91
C SER A 25 1.97 -13.55 1.05
N GLU A 26 1.91 -14.06 2.28
CA GLU A 26 1.13 -15.25 2.62
C GLU A 26 -0.34 -14.92 2.88
N MET A 27 -0.70 -13.63 2.95
CA MET A 27 -2.07 -13.20 3.20
C MET A 27 -3.00 -13.64 2.05
N PRO A 28 -4.24 -14.07 2.35
CA PRO A 28 -5.26 -14.24 1.33
C PRO A 28 -5.66 -12.90 0.69
N THR A 29 -6.20 -12.94 -0.52
CA THR A 29 -6.50 -11.77 -1.36
C THR A 29 -7.31 -10.68 -0.66
N ARG A 30 -8.36 -11.06 0.09
CA ARG A 30 -9.19 -10.10 0.83
C ARG A 30 -8.43 -9.41 1.96
N PHE A 31 -7.56 -10.13 2.65
CA PHE A 31 -6.74 -9.57 3.71
C PHE A 31 -5.65 -8.66 3.16
N PHE A 32 -5.08 -9.01 2.01
CA PHE A 32 -4.14 -8.13 1.32
C PHE A 32 -4.82 -6.82 0.90
N GLU A 33 -6.01 -6.89 0.29
CA GLU A 33 -6.78 -5.68 -0.06
C GLU A 33 -7.07 -4.82 1.18
N GLN A 34 -7.55 -5.45 2.26
CA GLN A 34 -7.82 -4.75 3.50
C GLN A 34 -6.55 -4.11 4.06
N TRP A 35 -5.41 -4.81 4.03
CA TRP A 35 -4.12 -4.26 4.45
C TRP A 35 -3.73 -3.02 3.64
N LEU A 36 -3.97 -2.99 2.31
CA LEU A 36 -3.74 -1.79 1.50
C LEU A 36 -4.64 -0.62 1.93
N ARG A 37 -5.90 -0.91 2.28
CA ARG A 37 -6.88 0.10 2.73
C ARG A 37 -6.54 0.65 4.10
N ASP A 38 -6.20 -0.23 5.05
CA ASP A 38 -5.83 0.13 6.42
C ASP A 38 -4.59 1.03 6.47
N HIS A 39 -3.72 0.88 5.47
CA HIS A 39 -2.51 1.69 5.30
C HIS A 39 -2.70 2.92 4.40
N ALA A 40 -3.94 3.25 4.02
CA ALA A 40 -4.25 4.36 3.11
C ALA A 40 -3.52 4.29 1.75
N LEU A 41 -3.12 3.08 1.32
CA LEU A 41 -2.48 2.84 0.03
C LEU A 41 -3.52 2.64 -1.09
N LEU A 42 -4.71 2.16 -0.72
CA LEU A 42 -5.82 1.94 -1.64
C LEU A 42 -7.10 2.53 -1.05
N ASP A 43 -7.77 3.38 -1.81
CA ASP A 43 -9.11 3.88 -1.47
C ASP A 43 -9.98 3.98 -2.73
N GLY A 44 -11.24 4.38 -2.56
CA GLY A 44 -12.16 4.62 -3.68
C GLY A 44 -11.93 5.96 -4.38
N SER A 45 -10.91 6.72 -3.98
CA SER A 45 -10.61 8.04 -4.56
C SER A 45 -9.77 7.89 -5.82
N ALA A 46 -9.82 8.89 -6.68
CA ALA A 46 -8.91 8.97 -7.82
C ALA A 46 -7.47 9.38 -7.44
N ARG A 47 -7.12 9.42 -6.14
CA ARG A 47 -5.84 9.90 -5.60
C ARG A 47 -5.07 8.85 -4.79
N SER A 48 -5.56 7.61 -4.69
CA SER A 48 -4.85 6.53 -4.00
C SER A 48 -3.41 6.33 -4.50
N PRO A 49 -2.46 6.00 -3.61
CA PRO A 49 -1.10 5.58 -3.99
C PRO A 49 -1.07 4.41 -4.97
N ILE A 50 -1.91 3.40 -4.74
CA ILE A 50 -2.03 2.22 -5.59
C ILE A 50 -3.28 2.39 -6.45
N VAL A 51 -3.09 2.33 -7.76
CA VAL A 51 -4.20 2.48 -8.74
C VAL A 51 -4.79 1.14 -9.16
N ARG A 52 -4.01 0.07 -9.08
CA ARG A 52 -4.39 -1.28 -9.46
C ARG A 52 -3.54 -2.28 -8.69
N TRP A 53 -4.12 -3.41 -8.37
CA TRP A 53 -3.39 -4.55 -7.81
C TRP A 53 -4.03 -5.87 -8.25
N GLY A 54 -3.30 -6.98 -8.10
CA GLY A 54 -3.81 -8.31 -8.39
C GLY A 54 -2.80 -9.41 -8.08
N ILE A 55 -3.23 -10.67 -8.14
CA ILE A 55 -2.33 -11.82 -8.02
C ILE A 55 -1.74 -12.11 -9.40
N VAL A 56 -0.44 -12.36 -9.43
CA VAL A 56 0.27 -12.77 -10.66
C VAL A 56 0.93 -14.12 -10.47
N GLN A 57 0.86 -14.97 -11.50
CA GLN A 57 1.63 -16.19 -11.59
C GLN A 57 2.91 -15.88 -12.37
N THR A 58 3.99 -15.64 -11.63
CA THR A 58 5.28 -15.26 -12.22
C THR A 58 6.41 -16.10 -11.61
N GLN A 59 7.44 -16.37 -12.42
CA GLN A 59 8.70 -16.96 -11.96
C GLN A 59 9.70 -15.88 -11.51
N ARG A 60 9.38 -14.60 -11.72
CA ARG A 60 10.24 -13.50 -11.30
C ARG A 60 10.22 -13.39 -9.77
N PRO A 61 11.37 -13.10 -9.14
CA PRO A 61 11.40 -12.89 -7.71
C PRO A 61 10.54 -11.67 -7.35
N ALA A 62 9.84 -11.74 -6.21
CA ALA A 62 9.19 -10.56 -5.66
C ALA A 62 10.23 -9.49 -5.31
N HIS A 63 9.87 -8.23 -5.47
CA HIS A 63 10.71 -7.11 -5.07
C HIS A 63 10.78 -6.99 -3.54
N PHE A 64 9.67 -7.32 -2.86
CA PHE A 64 9.55 -7.24 -1.40
C PHE A 64 8.82 -8.45 -0.83
N ALA A 65 9.21 -8.88 0.37
CA ALA A 65 8.46 -9.83 1.19
C ALA A 65 7.71 -9.08 2.30
N LEU A 66 6.37 -9.06 2.24
CA LEU A 66 5.56 -8.21 3.12
C LEU A 66 5.77 -8.51 4.61
N ALA A 67 5.97 -9.79 4.96
CA ALA A 67 6.14 -10.24 6.35
C ALA A 67 7.38 -9.64 7.05
N THR A 68 8.41 -9.26 6.29
CA THR A 68 9.69 -8.78 6.84
C THR A 68 10.07 -7.38 6.37
N GLN A 69 9.53 -6.92 5.25
CA GLN A 69 9.94 -5.69 4.56
C GLN A 69 8.80 -4.68 4.39
N GLU A 70 7.81 -4.72 5.26
CA GLU A 70 6.66 -3.80 5.22
C GLU A 70 7.08 -2.32 5.15
N GLY A 71 8.02 -1.89 6.02
CA GLY A 71 8.51 -0.52 6.03
C GLY A 71 9.17 -0.11 4.70
N ALA A 72 10.07 -0.97 4.20
CA ALA A 72 10.78 -0.72 2.94
C ALA A 72 9.82 -0.66 1.73
N LEU A 73 8.75 -1.45 1.75
CA LEU A 73 7.69 -1.38 0.73
C LEU A 73 6.99 -0.01 0.76
N LYS A 74 6.61 0.48 1.94
CA LYS A 74 5.96 1.79 2.10
C LYS A 74 6.87 2.94 1.66
N ASP A 75 8.15 2.87 2.02
CA ASP A 75 9.15 3.85 1.58
C ASP A 75 9.27 3.87 0.05
N LYS A 76 9.32 2.69 -0.58
CA LYS A 76 9.40 2.60 -2.04
C LYS A 76 8.17 3.14 -2.74
N ILE A 77 6.97 2.86 -2.24
CA ILE A 77 5.72 3.41 -2.80
C ILE A 77 5.77 4.94 -2.74
N SER A 78 6.25 5.50 -1.63
CA SER A 78 6.33 6.93 -1.40
C SER A 78 7.36 7.62 -2.30
N GLU A 79 8.49 6.96 -2.52
CA GLU A 79 9.50 7.38 -3.50
C GLU A 79 8.90 7.44 -4.91
N LEU A 80 8.20 6.39 -5.33
CA LEU A 80 7.58 6.29 -6.67
C LEU A 80 6.49 7.35 -6.89
N MET A 81 5.79 7.77 -5.83
CA MET A 81 4.82 8.87 -5.92
C MET A 81 5.45 10.26 -6.03
N GLY A 82 6.78 10.38 -5.92
CA GLY A 82 7.50 11.65 -6.06
C GLY A 82 8.21 12.15 -4.80
N GLY A 83 8.28 11.34 -3.74
CA GLY A 83 9.15 11.54 -2.57
C GLY A 83 8.59 12.46 -1.49
N ALA A 84 8.37 11.88 -0.30
CA ALA A 84 8.14 12.45 1.05
C ALA A 84 7.09 13.56 1.26
N ALA A 85 6.97 14.55 0.39
CA ALA A 85 6.06 15.68 0.55
C ALA A 85 4.58 15.27 0.46
N HIS A 86 4.25 14.27 -0.38
CA HIS A 86 2.86 13.84 -0.51
C HIS A 86 2.38 12.92 0.62
N LEU A 87 3.29 12.22 1.32
CA LEU A 87 2.96 11.48 2.55
C LEU A 87 2.69 12.44 3.72
N ALA A 88 3.37 13.59 3.77
CA ALA A 88 3.08 14.62 4.78
C ALA A 88 1.68 15.23 4.62
N GLU A 89 1.05 15.06 3.45
CA GLU A 89 -0.31 15.49 3.14
C GLU A 89 -1.34 14.36 3.20
N LEU A 90 -0.93 13.09 3.38
CA LEU A 90 -1.87 12.07 3.80
C LEU A 90 -2.31 12.42 5.22
N PRO A 91 -3.62 12.54 5.51
CA PRO A 91 -4.04 12.77 6.88
C PRO A 91 -3.50 11.59 7.69
N ALA A 92 -2.62 11.88 8.64
CA ALA A 92 -2.22 10.93 9.67
C ALA A 92 -3.53 10.33 10.18
N SER A 93 -3.75 9.04 9.90
CA SER A 93 -4.96 8.33 10.28
C SER A 93 -5.21 8.64 11.74
N ARG A 94 -6.22 9.47 11.97
CA ARG A 94 -6.67 9.97 13.27
C ARG A 94 -6.71 8.78 14.20
N ASP A 95 -6.04 8.92 15.35
CA ASP A 95 -6.19 8.08 16.52
C ASP A 95 -7.58 7.46 16.58
N ALA A 96 -7.67 6.16 16.26
CA ALA A 96 -8.77 5.35 16.72
C ALA A 96 -8.54 5.16 18.21
N ALA A 97 -9.00 6.16 18.96
CA ALA A 97 -9.09 6.18 20.41
C ALA A 97 -9.58 4.80 20.88
N LYS A 98 -8.71 4.08 21.58
CA LYS A 98 -9.14 3.04 22.52
C LYS A 98 -9.90 3.72 23.66
N THR A 99 -11.16 4.07 23.42
CA THR A 99 -12.12 4.22 24.51
C THR A 99 -12.59 2.81 24.84
N ALA A 100 -11.88 2.17 25.76
CA ALA A 100 -12.41 1.00 26.45
C ALA A 100 -13.58 1.48 27.32
N VAL A 101 -14.78 1.13 26.88
CA VAL A 101 -15.98 1.18 27.72
C VAL A 101 -15.81 0.15 28.83
N PHE A 102 -15.91 0.58 30.09
CA PHE A 102 -16.43 -0.28 31.14
C PHE A 102 -17.47 0.49 31.95
N LEU A 103 -18.71 0.08 31.74
CA LEU A 103 -19.87 0.32 32.58
C LEU A 103 -19.91 -0.75 33.70
N ALA A 104 -20.73 -0.49 34.71
CA ALA A 104 -21.13 -1.35 35.85
C ALA A 104 -20.24 -1.21 37.10
N ALA A 105 -20.78 -0.99 38.30
CA ALA A 105 -22.16 -0.82 38.78
C ALA A 105 -22.10 -0.04 40.11
#